data_AF-A0A920BHT7-F1
#
_entry.id   AF-A0A920BHT7-F1
#
_cell.length_a   1.000
_cell.length_b   1.000
_cell.length_c   1.000
_cell.angle_alpha   90.00
_cell.angle_beta   90.00
_cell.angle_gamma   90.00
#
_symmetry.space_group_name_H-M   'P 1'
#
loop_
_entity.id
_entity.type
_entity.pdbx_description
1 polymer ?
#
loop_
_entity_poly.entity_id
_entity_poly.type
_entity_poly.pdbx_seq_one_letter_code
_entity_poly.pdbx_strand_id
1 'polypeptide(L)'
;MQSEGAGVLILEEWDHATSRGADVLAELLGSGSTADAHHITAPAPGGNGAVRCMEMALNDAGLLPADIGQINAHGTSTPLNDAAEAQAIARVLEI
;
A
#
# COMPACT_ATOMS: atom_id res chain seq x y z
N MET A 1 14.43 15.72 -9.04
CA MET A 1 15.79 15.40 -8.51
C MET A 1 15.65 14.06 -7.78
N GLN A 2 16.61 13.15 -7.89
CA GLN A 2 16.59 11.91 -7.12
C GLN A 2 17.20 12.17 -5.75
N SER A 3 16.60 11.61 -4.70
CA SER A 3 17.08 11.68 -3.32
C SER A 3 17.59 10.31 -2.87
N GLU A 4 18.49 10.32 -1.89
CA GLU A 4 19.03 9.11 -1.27
C GLU A 4 18.58 9.02 0.20
N GLY A 5 18.52 7.81 0.76
CA GLY A 5 18.14 7.56 2.14
C GLY A 5 18.22 6.08 2.51
N ALA A 6 18.24 5.78 3.82
CA ALA A 6 18.23 4.42 4.34
C ALA A 6 17.37 4.32 5.61
N GLY A 7 16.76 3.15 5.81
CA GLY A 7 15.96 2.83 6.99
C GLY A 7 15.87 1.32 7.19
N VAL A 8 15.65 0.88 8.43
CA VAL A 8 15.50 -0.53 8.79
C VAL A 8 14.29 -0.68 9.70
N LEU A 9 13.49 -1.71 9.44
CA LEU A 9 12.41 -2.16 10.30
C LEU A 9 12.71 -3.59 10.76
N ILE A 10 12.34 -3.91 11.99
CA ILE A 10 12.41 -5.27 12.53
C ILE A 10 10.97 -5.76 12.67
N LEU A 11 10.68 -6.89 12.01
CA LEU A 11 9.38 -7.54 12.09
C LEU A 11 9.49 -8.76 13.00
N GLU A 12 8.53 -8.90 13.90
CA GLU A 12 8.41 -10.01 14.83
C GLU A 12 6.96 -10.47 14.86
N GLU A 13 6.75 -11.72 15.26
CA GLU A 13 5.42 -12.24 15.54
C GLU A 13 4.87 -11.55 16.80
N TRP A 14 3.57 -11.23 16.79
CA TRP A 14 2.95 -10.37 17.80
C TRP A 14 3.06 -10.93 19.21
N ASP A 15 2.81 -12.22 19.40
CA ASP A 15 2.88 -12.88 20.70
C ASP A 15 4.32 -12.92 21.22
N HIS A 16 5.30 -13.18 20.35
CA HIS A 16 6.71 -13.04 20.71
C HIS A 16 7.07 -11.62 21.14
N ALA A 17 6.72 -10.60 20.35
CA ALA A 17 7.05 -9.21 20.63
C ALA A 17 6.44 -8.73 21.95
N THR A 18 5.16 -9.04 22.19
CA THR A 18 4.45 -8.65 23.41
C THR A 18 4.95 -9.41 24.64
N SER A 19 5.20 -10.73 24.53
CA SER A 19 5.68 -11.54 25.66
C SER A 19 7.04 -11.10 26.20
N ARG A 20 7.94 -10.62 25.32
CA ARG A 20 9.23 -10.05 25.73
C ARG A 20 9.17 -8.57 26.13
N GLY A 21 7.99 -7.95 26.08
CA GLY A 21 7.78 -6.54 26.40
C GLY A 21 8.40 -5.56 25.40
N ALA A 22 8.35 -5.87 24.11
CA ALA A 22 8.84 -4.99 23.05
C ALA A 22 8.05 -3.67 23.00
N ASP A 23 8.71 -2.57 22.66
CA ASP A 23 8.06 -1.32 22.28
C ASP A 23 7.57 -1.42 20.83
N VAL A 24 6.28 -1.72 20.66
CA VAL A 24 5.68 -1.97 19.36
C VAL A 24 5.24 -0.65 18.73
N LEU A 25 5.85 -0.31 17.59
CA LEU A 25 5.55 0.93 16.86
C LEU A 25 4.23 0.87 16.08
N ALA A 26 3.98 -0.28 15.44
CA ALA A 26 2.80 -0.55 14.63
C ALA A 26 2.64 -2.05 14.41
N GLU A 27 1.45 -2.46 13.99
CA GLU A 27 1.13 -3.81 13.55
C GLU A 27 0.96 -3.85 12.02
N LEU A 28 1.53 -4.86 11.37
CA LEU A 28 1.31 -5.12 9.95
C LEU A 28 0.12 -6.07 9.79
N LEU A 29 -1.06 -5.52 9.51
CA LEU A 29 -2.30 -6.30 9.44
C LEU A 29 -2.44 -7.08 8.12
N GLY A 30 -1.97 -6.53 7.00
CA GLY A 30 -2.07 -7.21 5.70
C GLY A 30 -1.21 -6.59 4.62
N SER A 31 -1.06 -7.32 3.51
CA SER A 31 -0.23 -6.91 2.37
C SER A 31 -0.79 -7.37 1.03
N GLY A 32 -0.42 -6.67 -0.04
CA GLY A 32 -0.79 -7.00 -1.40
C GLY A 32 0.37 -6.73 -2.36
N SER A 33 0.50 -7.56 -3.39
CA SER A 33 1.47 -7.34 -4.46
C SER A 33 0.92 -7.86 -5.77
N THR A 34 1.05 -7.03 -6.82
CA THR A 34 0.56 -7.33 -8.17
C THR A 34 1.57 -6.84 -9.20
N ALA A 35 1.41 -7.26 -10.45
CA ALA A 35 2.13 -6.73 -11.60
C ALA A 35 1.14 -6.39 -12.70
N ASP A 36 1.26 -5.18 -13.28
CA ASP A 36 0.35 -4.71 -14.32
C ASP A 36 0.45 -5.53 -15.62
N ALA A 37 1.64 -6.04 -15.94
CA ALA A 37 1.93 -6.78 -17.18
C ALA A 37 1.40 -6.10 -18.47
N HIS A 38 1.31 -4.77 -18.46
CA HIS A 38 0.65 -3.99 -19.51
C HIS A 38 1.63 -3.27 -20.44
N HIS A 39 2.50 -2.43 -19.88
CA HIS A 39 3.47 -1.64 -20.64
C HIS A 39 4.75 -1.49 -19.82
N ILE A 40 5.88 -1.21 -20.48
CA ILE A 40 7.19 -1.14 -19.83
C ILE A 40 7.30 -0.01 -18.78
N THR A 41 6.55 1.09 -18.96
CA THR A 41 6.61 2.28 -18.09
C THR A 41 5.26 2.93 -17.80
N ALA A 42 4.18 2.49 -18.46
CA ALA A 42 2.87 3.10 -18.29
C ALA A 42 2.01 2.19 -17.41
N PRO A 43 1.27 2.74 -16.43
CA PRO A 43 0.38 1.95 -15.61
C PRO A 43 -0.74 1.35 -16.47
N ALA A 44 -1.31 0.24 -16.02
CA ALA A 44 -2.51 -0.30 -16.63
C ALA A 44 -3.64 0.74 -16.63
N PRO A 45 -4.44 0.87 -17.71
CA PRO A 45 -5.55 1.80 -17.77
C PRO A 45 -6.48 1.66 -16.57
N GLY A 46 -6.87 2.81 -15.98
CA GLY A 46 -7.73 2.86 -14.80
C GLY A 46 -7.09 2.34 -13.50
N GLY A 47 -5.76 2.15 -13.46
CA GLY A 47 -5.04 1.76 -12.25
C GLY A 47 -5.39 0.36 -11.74
N ASN A 48 -5.84 -0.56 -12.62
CA ASN A 48 -6.40 -1.84 -12.22
C ASN A 48 -5.45 -2.72 -11.38
N GLY A 49 -4.14 -2.68 -11.61
CA GLY A 49 -3.19 -3.40 -10.75
C GLY A 49 -3.14 -2.81 -9.34
N ALA A 50 -3.10 -1.48 -9.22
CA ALA A 50 -3.16 -0.80 -7.93
C ALA A 50 -4.48 -1.09 -7.18
N VAL A 51 -5.63 -1.08 -7.87
CA VAL A 51 -6.94 -1.47 -7.30
C VAL A 51 -6.86 -2.88 -6.70
N ARG A 52 -6.44 -3.86 -7.51
CA ARG A 52 -6.33 -5.26 -7.06
C ARG A 52 -5.33 -5.40 -5.90
N CYS A 53 -4.24 -4.65 -5.94
CA CYS A 53 -3.23 -4.66 -4.88
C CYS A 53 -3.81 -4.18 -3.55
N MET A 54 -4.55 -3.07 -3.56
CA MET A 54 -5.20 -2.53 -2.37
C MET A 54 -6.34 -3.43 -1.87
N GLU A 55 -7.16 -3.99 -2.75
CA GLU A 55 -8.21 -4.96 -2.39
C GLU A 55 -7.62 -6.22 -1.75
N MET A 56 -6.49 -6.74 -2.27
CA MET A 56 -5.78 -7.87 -1.68
C MET A 56 -5.27 -7.52 -0.28
N ALA A 57 -4.66 -6.36 -0.08
CA ALA A 57 -4.13 -5.93 1.20
C ALA A 57 -5.24 -5.73 2.26
N LEU A 58 -6.38 -5.13 1.87
CA LEU A 58 -7.55 -4.99 2.74
C LEU A 58 -8.13 -6.36 3.13
N ASN A 59 -8.24 -7.28 2.18
CA ASN A 59 -8.74 -8.62 2.43
C ASN A 59 -7.79 -9.44 3.33
N ASP A 60 -6.48 -9.33 3.14
CA ASP A 60 -5.46 -9.94 4.00
C ASP A 60 -5.55 -9.38 5.43
N ALA A 61 -5.75 -8.06 5.55
CA ALA A 61 -5.92 -7.37 6.83
C ALA A 61 -7.30 -7.59 7.49
N GLY A 62 -8.28 -8.13 6.78
CA GLY A 62 -9.66 -8.22 7.27
C GLY A 62 -10.32 -6.86 7.52
N LEU A 63 -9.88 -5.80 6.84
CA LEU A 63 -10.37 -4.43 7.01
C LEU A 63 -11.32 -4.02 5.88
N LEU A 64 -12.21 -3.08 6.20
CA LEU A 64 -13.04 -2.40 5.22
C LEU A 64 -12.36 -1.11 4.75
N PRO A 65 -12.66 -0.61 3.54
CA PRO A 65 -12.14 0.67 3.07
C PRO A 65 -12.39 1.84 4.04
N ALA A 66 -13.54 1.82 4.72
CA ALA A 66 -13.93 2.84 5.70
C ALA A 66 -13.06 2.84 6.98
N ASP A 67 -12.30 1.78 7.24
CA ASP A 67 -11.37 1.69 8.37
C ASP A 67 -10.06 2.46 8.10
N ILE A 68 -9.82 2.87 6.85
CA ILE A 68 -8.59 3.55 6.45
C ILE A 68 -8.70 5.06 6.72
N GLY A 69 -7.98 5.53 7.74
CA GLY A 69 -7.92 6.96 8.08
C GLY A 69 -6.90 7.78 7.29
N GLN A 70 -5.87 7.15 6.72
CA GLN A 70 -4.78 7.83 6.01
C GLN A 70 -4.15 6.92 4.96
N ILE A 71 -3.72 7.52 3.84
CA ILE A 71 -2.95 6.84 2.79
C ILE A 71 -1.63 7.59 2.60
N ASN A 72 -0.52 6.85 2.68
CA ASN A 72 0.77 7.32 2.20
C ASN A 72 0.96 6.87 0.75
N ALA A 73 0.63 7.75 -0.20
CA ALA A 73 0.69 7.47 -1.63
C ALA A 73 2.14 7.29 -2.13
N HIS A 74 2.30 6.58 -3.25
CA HIS A 74 3.57 6.49 -3.96
C HIS A 74 4.00 7.85 -4.51
N GLY A 75 3.07 8.59 -5.13
CA GLY A 75 3.19 10.03 -5.38
C GLY A 75 4.47 10.46 -6.12
N THR A 76 4.77 9.85 -7.27
CA THR A 76 6.01 10.14 -8.01
C THR A 76 6.00 11.49 -8.73
N SER A 77 4.90 12.24 -8.67
CA SER A 77 4.72 13.52 -9.38
C SER A 77 4.80 13.35 -10.90
N THR A 78 4.31 12.21 -11.40
CA THR A 78 4.27 11.93 -12.85
C THR A 78 2.83 11.90 -13.35
N PRO A 79 2.48 12.62 -14.43
CA PRO A 79 1.07 12.84 -14.78
C PRO A 79 0.23 11.57 -14.94
N LEU A 80 0.78 10.53 -15.58
CA LEU A 80 0.05 9.28 -15.80
C LEU A 80 -0.06 8.44 -14.53
N ASN A 81 1.01 8.37 -13.73
CA ASN A 81 1.07 7.47 -12.58
C ASN A 81 0.26 8.04 -11.41
N ASP A 82 0.34 9.34 -11.16
CA ASP A 82 -0.45 10.01 -10.13
C ASP A 82 -1.94 9.97 -10.47
N ALA A 83 -2.32 10.12 -11.75
CA ALA A 83 -3.71 10.00 -12.18
C ALA A 83 -4.24 8.56 -11.99
N ALA A 84 -3.45 7.55 -12.32
CA ALA A 84 -3.81 6.15 -12.12
C ALA A 84 -3.91 5.79 -10.63
N GLU A 85 -2.98 6.28 -9.80
CA GLU A 85 -2.98 6.10 -8.34
C GLU A 85 -4.22 6.75 -7.70
N ALA A 86 -4.51 8.01 -8.03
CA ALA A 86 -5.69 8.70 -7.51
C ALA A 86 -7.00 8.02 -7.91
N GLN A 87 -7.12 7.55 -9.16
CA GLN A 87 -8.30 6.81 -9.63
C GLN A 87 -8.46 5.48 -8.90
N ALA A 88 -7.37 4.76 -8.66
CA ALA A 88 -7.40 3.50 -7.94
C ALA A 88 -7.82 3.69 -6.48
N ILE A 89 -7.27 4.71 -5.80
CA ILE A 89 -7.60 5.07 -4.42
C ILE A 89 -9.08 5.43 -4.31
N ALA A 90 -9.55 6.35 -5.16
CA ALA A 90 -10.94 6.79 -5.21
C ALA A 90 -11.91 5.60 -5.38
N ARG A 91 -11.55 4.67 -6.28
CA ARG A 91 -12.35 3.48 -6.54
C ARG A 91 -12.40 2.51 -5.37
N VAL A 92 -11.29 2.25 -4.68
CA VAL A 92 -11.23 1.28 -3.58
C VAL A 92 -11.82 1.87 -2.30
N LEU A 93 -11.61 3.15 -2.03
CA LEU A 93 -12.12 3.83 -0.84
C LEU A 93 -13.50 4.47 -1.00
N GLU A 94 -14.07 4.40 -2.21
CA GLU A 94 -15.38 4.98 -2.54
C GLU A 94 -15.46 6.50 -2.28
N ILE A 95 -14.40 7.24 -2.65
CA ILE A 95 -14.27 8.71 -2.48
C ILE A 95 -14.15 9.49 -3.80
#